data_AF-A0A7J8P0X8-F1
#
_entry.id   AF-A0A7J8P0X8-F1
#
_cell.length_a   1.000
_cell.length_b   1.000
_cell.length_c   1.000
_cell.angle_alpha   90.00
_cell.angle_beta   90.00
_cell.angle_gamma   90.00
#
_symmetry.space_group_name_H-M   'P 1'
#
loop_
_entity.id
_entity.type
_entity.pdbx_description
1 polymer ?
#
loop_
_entity_poly.entity_id
_entity_poly.type
_entity_poly.pdbx_seq_one_letter_code
_entity_poly.pdbx_strand_id
1 'polypeptide(L)'
;QAKGQKIQLDANELVSNDEFALPEKNAFGNSFRDYETDNGRKDIVEQHYKSSHINQTYEFVKQMREEYMKLDKAEMGIWECCELLNEIVDESDPDLDEPQIQHLLQSAEAIRKDYPNENWLHLTALIHDLGKILVLPKFGGLPQWAVVGDTFPVGCAFDESNVHHKYFKENPDFNNPKYNTRNGVYIEGCGLDNVLMSWGHDDYMYMVAKENGTTLPSAGLFIVRYHSFYPLHKYGAYSQLMNKEDKENFKWLKVFK
;
A
#
# COMPACT_ATOMS: atom_id res chain seq x y z
N GLN A 1 -37.69 -4.24 -29.03
CA GLN A 1 -36.36 -4.87 -29.03
C GLN A 1 -35.32 -3.77 -29.24
N ALA A 2 -34.68 -3.30 -28.18
CA ALA A 2 -33.53 -2.40 -28.28
C ALA A 2 -32.40 -3.07 -27.48
N LYS A 3 -31.44 -3.64 -28.20
CA LYS A 3 -30.22 -4.21 -27.62
C LYS A 3 -29.34 -3.04 -27.18
N GLY A 4 -29.22 -2.82 -25.88
CA GLY A 4 -28.19 -1.95 -25.33
C GLY A 4 -26.83 -2.60 -25.53
N GLN A 5 -26.01 -2.03 -26.41
CA GLN A 5 -24.59 -2.32 -26.48
C GLN A 5 -23.95 -1.83 -25.18
N LYS A 6 -23.47 -2.75 -24.33
CA LYS A 6 -22.48 -2.43 -23.32
C LYS A 6 -21.19 -2.07 -24.06
N ILE A 7 -20.85 -0.79 -24.07
CA ILE A 7 -19.54 -0.31 -24.49
C ILE A 7 -18.58 -0.73 -23.37
N GLN A 8 -17.73 -1.70 -23.67
CA GLN A 8 -16.61 -2.09 -22.80
C GLN A 8 -15.47 -1.14 -23.16
N LEU A 9 -15.30 -0.07 -22.37
CA LEU A 9 -14.20 0.87 -22.54
C LEU A 9 -12.88 0.15 -22.17
N ASP A 10 -11.92 0.18 -23.10
CA ASP A 10 -10.60 -0.42 -22.93
C ASP A 10 -9.75 0.51 -22.05
N ALA A 11 -9.13 -0.03 -21.00
CA ALA A 11 -8.31 0.75 -20.06
C ALA A 11 -7.12 1.44 -20.75
N ASN A 12 -6.76 1.03 -21.97
CA ASN A 12 -5.73 1.69 -22.77
C ASN A 12 -6.21 3.00 -23.41
N GLU A 13 -7.52 3.26 -23.55
CA GLU A 13 -8.04 4.54 -24.08
C GLU A 13 -8.19 5.62 -22.98
N LEU A 14 -8.15 5.23 -21.70
CA LEU A 14 -8.19 6.15 -20.55
C LEU A 14 -6.83 6.77 -20.22
N VAL A 15 -5.76 6.32 -20.89
CA VAL A 15 -4.46 6.98 -20.84
C VAL A 15 -4.56 8.21 -21.74
N SER A 16 -4.96 9.35 -21.18
CA SER A 16 -4.89 10.61 -21.92
C SER A 16 -3.48 10.80 -22.43
N ASN A 17 -3.34 11.06 -23.74
CA ASN A 17 -2.07 11.45 -24.37
C ASN A 17 -1.50 12.79 -23.86
N ASP A 18 -2.16 13.43 -22.89
CA ASP A 18 -1.57 14.49 -22.09
C ASP A 18 -0.86 13.82 -20.90
N GLU A 19 0.43 13.53 -21.12
CA GLU A 19 1.38 13.14 -20.10
C GLU A 19 1.44 14.29 -19.06
N PHE A 20 0.62 14.21 -18.02
CA PHE A 20 0.70 15.09 -16.86
C PHE A 20 2.05 14.81 -16.21
N ALA A 21 3.05 15.61 -16.57
CA ALA A 21 4.37 15.51 -15.97
C ALA A 21 4.23 15.80 -14.49
N LEU A 22 4.24 14.74 -13.67
CA LEU A 22 4.41 14.83 -12.23
C LEU A 22 5.60 15.78 -11.98
N PRO A 23 5.42 16.87 -11.23
CA PRO A 23 6.55 17.72 -10.93
C PRO A 23 7.59 16.86 -10.21
N GLU A 24 8.80 16.77 -10.75
CA GLU A 24 9.88 15.99 -10.14
C GLU A 24 10.21 16.45 -8.71
N LYS A 25 9.74 17.65 -8.35
CA LYS A 25 10.05 18.36 -7.11
C LYS A 25 8.78 18.90 -6.46
N ASN A 26 8.74 18.88 -5.14
CA ASN A 26 7.70 19.54 -4.35
C ASN A 26 7.81 21.09 -4.46
N ALA A 27 6.87 21.79 -3.83
CA ALA A 27 6.83 23.26 -3.84
C ALA A 27 8.10 23.95 -3.27
N PHE A 28 8.96 23.20 -2.59
CA PHE A 28 10.23 23.64 -2.01
C PHE A 28 11.46 23.26 -2.84
N GLY A 29 11.29 22.60 -3.99
CA GLY A 29 12.38 22.22 -4.89
C GLY A 29 13.09 20.90 -4.53
N ASN A 30 12.56 20.15 -3.56
CA ASN A 30 13.07 18.83 -3.18
C ASN A 30 12.39 17.73 -3.98
N SER A 31 13.13 16.69 -4.36
CA SER A 31 12.55 15.50 -4.97
C SER A 31 11.64 14.78 -3.98
N PHE A 32 10.51 14.25 -4.45
CA PHE A 32 9.63 13.42 -3.61
C PHE A 32 10.33 12.12 -3.20
N ARG A 33 10.09 11.68 -1.96
CA ARG A 33 10.65 10.45 -1.36
C ARG A 33 12.18 10.41 -1.37
N ASP A 34 12.81 11.52 -1.03
CA ASP A 34 14.26 11.60 -0.84
C ASP A 34 14.65 11.18 0.58
N TYR A 35 15.19 9.96 0.71
CA TYR A 35 15.65 9.40 1.98
C TYR A 35 17.06 9.84 2.36
N GLU A 36 17.77 10.56 1.50
CA GLU A 36 19.14 11.01 1.76
C GLU A 36 19.23 12.46 2.21
N THR A 37 18.25 13.28 1.82
CA THR A 37 18.18 14.70 2.21
C THR A 37 17.84 14.86 3.70
N ASP A 38 18.66 15.65 4.41
CA ASP A 38 18.46 15.96 5.81
C ASP A 38 17.40 17.06 5.98
N ASN A 39 16.13 16.65 5.96
CA ASN A 39 14.97 17.49 6.22
C ASN A 39 14.46 17.38 7.67
N GLY A 40 15.26 16.82 8.58
CA GLY A 40 14.89 16.57 9.98
C GLY A 40 14.06 15.30 10.22
N ARG A 41 13.59 14.60 9.17
CA ARG A 41 12.86 13.31 9.29
C ARG A 41 13.71 12.09 8.97
N LYS A 42 14.88 12.27 8.35
CA LYS A 42 15.76 11.19 7.88
C LYS A 42 16.01 10.10 8.93
N ASP A 43 16.41 10.48 10.14
CA ASP A 43 16.71 9.52 11.20
C ASP A 43 15.46 8.74 11.65
N ILE A 44 14.30 9.41 11.72
CA ILE A 44 13.02 8.79 12.10
C ILE A 44 12.63 7.74 11.05
N VAL A 45 12.67 8.12 9.78
CA VAL A 45 12.32 7.25 8.65
C VAL A 45 13.30 6.07 8.55
N GLU A 46 14.61 6.29 8.73
CA GLU A 46 15.59 5.21 8.71
C GLU A 46 15.40 4.24 9.90
N GLN A 47 15.11 4.73 11.11
CA GLN A 47 14.80 3.86 12.26
C GLN A 47 13.49 3.09 12.08
N HIS A 48 12.47 3.71 11.48
CA HIS A 48 11.22 3.05 11.12
C HIS A 48 11.47 1.87 10.19
N TYR A 49 12.12 2.09 9.06
CA TYR A 49 12.40 1.05 8.08
C TYR A 49 13.37 0.00 8.61
N LYS A 50 14.37 0.37 9.41
CA LYS A 50 15.21 -0.59 10.12
C LYS A 50 14.37 -1.54 10.98
N SER A 51 13.47 -0.98 11.79
CA SER A 51 12.60 -1.78 12.67
C SER A 51 11.66 -2.67 11.87
N SER A 52 11.08 -2.14 10.79
CA SER A 52 10.22 -2.92 9.88
C SER A 52 10.98 -4.08 9.26
N HIS A 53 12.11 -3.83 8.62
CA HIS A 53 12.89 -4.86 7.91
C HIS A 53 13.42 -5.95 8.83
N ILE A 54 13.71 -5.65 10.11
CA ILE A 54 14.16 -6.66 11.07
C ILE A 54 13.02 -7.55 11.54
N ASN A 55 11.84 -6.98 11.79
CA ASN A 55 10.76 -7.65 12.54
C ASN A 55 9.64 -8.22 11.67
N GLN A 56 9.46 -7.74 10.43
CA GLN A 56 8.51 -8.30 9.46
C GLN A 56 9.02 -9.66 8.93
N THR A 57 8.71 -10.72 9.68
CA THR A 57 8.99 -12.11 9.32
C THR A 57 7.74 -12.79 8.77
N TYR A 58 7.92 -13.89 8.03
CA TYR A 58 6.83 -14.71 7.53
C TYR A 58 5.89 -15.17 8.65
N GLU A 59 6.45 -15.55 9.80
CA GLU A 59 5.66 -15.98 10.96
C GLU A 59 4.90 -14.82 11.62
N PHE A 60 5.57 -13.66 11.80
CA PHE A 60 4.92 -12.46 12.33
C PHE A 60 3.71 -12.06 11.48
N VAL A 61 3.88 -11.97 10.16
CA VAL A 61 2.79 -11.57 9.24
C VAL A 61 1.62 -12.53 9.31
N LYS A 62 1.87 -13.85 9.38
CA LYS A 62 0.80 -14.84 9.53
C LYS A 62 0.00 -14.63 10.81
N GLN A 63 0.69 -14.42 11.94
CA GLN A 63 0.04 -14.18 13.23
C GLN A 63 -0.79 -12.89 13.20
N MET A 64 -0.27 -11.82 12.61
CA MET A 64 -0.99 -10.57 12.46
C MET A 64 -2.24 -10.72 11.59
N ARG A 65 -2.16 -11.38 10.44
CA ARG A 65 -3.35 -11.69 9.62
C ARG A 65 -4.38 -12.50 10.41
N GLU A 66 -3.95 -13.55 11.11
CA GLU A 66 -4.84 -14.39 11.92
C GLU A 66 -5.52 -13.62 13.07
N GLU A 67 -4.82 -12.67 13.69
CA GLU A 67 -5.41 -11.83 14.73
C GLU A 67 -6.44 -10.87 14.14
N TYR A 68 -6.07 -10.13 13.10
CA TYR A 68 -6.84 -8.99 12.62
C TYR A 68 -7.94 -9.36 11.61
N MET A 69 -7.90 -10.55 11.01
CA MET A 69 -8.99 -11.06 10.18
C MET A 69 -10.30 -11.30 10.96
N LYS A 70 -10.24 -11.29 12.29
CA LYS A 70 -11.43 -11.40 13.15
C LYS A 70 -12.33 -10.17 13.10
N LEU A 71 -11.77 -9.01 12.74
CA LEU A 71 -12.47 -7.72 12.61
C LEU A 71 -13.33 -7.37 13.84
N ASP A 72 -12.81 -7.64 15.03
CA ASP A 72 -13.53 -7.54 16.31
C ASP A 72 -13.14 -6.29 17.15
N LYS A 73 -12.39 -5.35 16.54
CA LYS A 73 -11.87 -4.17 17.25
C LYS A 73 -12.91 -3.06 17.41
N ALA A 74 -13.73 -2.81 16.39
CA ALA A 74 -14.73 -1.76 16.39
C ALA A 74 -15.74 -1.89 15.22
N GLU A 75 -16.91 -1.26 15.38
CA GLU A 75 -17.89 -0.99 14.31
C GLU A 75 -18.03 0.53 14.17
N MET A 76 -17.88 1.07 12.95
CA MET A 76 -18.00 2.51 12.65
C MET A 76 -18.17 2.77 11.16
N GLY A 77 -18.63 3.98 10.82
CA GLY A 77 -18.67 4.48 9.46
C GLY A 77 -17.30 4.93 8.93
N ILE A 78 -17.18 5.06 7.61
CA ILE A 78 -15.94 5.52 6.94
C ILE A 78 -15.52 6.91 7.44
N TRP A 79 -16.46 7.84 7.60
CA TRP A 79 -16.13 9.20 8.05
C TRP A 79 -15.63 9.23 9.50
N GLU A 80 -16.24 8.44 10.39
CA GLU A 80 -15.75 8.29 11.76
C GLU A 80 -14.32 7.73 11.79
N CYS A 81 -14.01 6.79 10.88
CA CYS A 81 -12.66 6.30 10.70
C CYS A 81 -11.70 7.39 10.20
N CYS A 82 -12.09 8.18 9.19
CA CYS A 82 -11.29 9.33 8.72
C CYS A 82 -10.96 10.30 9.85
N GLU A 83 -11.91 10.58 10.74
CA GLU A 83 -11.70 11.51 11.86
C GLU A 83 -10.65 11.01 12.86
N LEU A 84 -10.51 9.69 13.04
CA LEU A 84 -9.45 9.10 13.88
C LEU A 84 -8.04 9.33 13.34
N LEU A 85 -7.88 9.52 12.02
CA LEU A 85 -6.58 9.81 11.41
C LEU A 85 -6.07 11.23 11.72
N ASN A 86 -6.87 12.10 12.35
CA ASN A 86 -6.38 13.36 12.89
C ASN A 86 -5.30 13.18 13.97
N GLU A 87 -5.28 12.04 14.65
CA GLU A 87 -4.37 11.76 15.76
C GLU A 87 -3.05 11.11 15.30
N ILE A 88 -2.87 10.90 13.99
CA ILE A 88 -1.80 10.08 13.43
C ILE A 88 -0.92 10.92 12.50
N VAL A 89 0.39 10.88 12.77
CA VAL A 89 1.45 11.37 11.88
C VAL A 89 2.31 10.17 11.47
N ASP A 90 2.54 10.01 10.17
CA ASP A 90 3.22 8.85 9.58
C ASP A 90 4.75 9.00 9.67
N GLU A 91 5.39 8.18 10.51
CA GLU A 91 6.85 8.21 10.73
C GLU A 91 7.66 7.67 9.54
N SER A 92 7.04 6.98 8.59
CA SER A 92 7.71 6.44 7.41
C SER A 92 7.77 7.41 6.24
N ASP A 93 6.94 8.45 6.28
CA ASP A 93 6.82 9.44 5.21
C ASP A 93 7.93 10.50 5.35
N PRO A 94 8.85 10.62 4.37
CA PRO A 94 9.88 11.65 4.37
C PRO A 94 9.33 13.03 3.95
N ASP A 95 8.15 13.10 3.31
CA ASP A 95 7.59 14.29 2.68
C ASP A 95 6.51 14.97 3.54
N LEU A 96 5.81 14.23 4.40
CA LEU A 96 4.68 14.73 5.20
C LEU A 96 4.92 14.68 6.71
N ASP A 97 4.52 15.75 7.41
CA ASP A 97 4.42 15.84 8.88
C ASP A 97 3.02 16.31 9.33
N GLU A 98 2.04 16.19 8.44
CA GLU A 98 0.65 16.62 8.66
C GLU A 98 -0.25 15.46 9.11
N PRO A 99 -1.38 15.73 9.79
CA PRO A 99 -2.36 14.71 10.14
C PRO A 99 -2.88 13.98 8.91
N GLN A 100 -2.99 12.65 9.01
CA GLN A 100 -3.29 11.79 7.86
C GLN A 100 -4.66 12.05 7.21
N ILE A 101 -5.64 12.63 7.90
CA ILE A 101 -6.93 12.99 7.28
C ILE A 101 -6.76 14.01 6.13
N GLN A 102 -5.79 14.92 6.23
CA GLN A 102 -5.56 15.94 5.20
C GLN A 102 -5.06 15.27 3.92
N HIS A 103 -4.14 14.31 4.07
CA HIS A 103 -3.64 13.47 2.98
C HIS A 103 -4.76 12.69 2.28
N LEU A 104 -5.70 12.10 3.03
CA LEU A 104 -6.87 11.41 2.45
C LEU A 104 -7.69 12.34 1.56
N LEU A 105 -8.02 13.53 2.06
CA LEU A 105 -8.85 14.51 1.34
C LEU A 105 -8.11 15.09 0.12
N GLN A 106 -6.81 15.38 0.25
CA GLN A 106 -5.98 15.85 -0.86
C GLN A 106 -5.90 14.80 -1.97
N SER A 107 -5.65 13.55 -1.62
CA SER A 107 -5.60 12.43 -2.56
C SER A 107 -6.93 12.24 -3.28
N ALA A 108 -8.04 12.22 -2.53
CA ALA A 108 -9.37 12.04 -3.10
C ALA A 108 -9.76 13.20 -4.04
N GLU A 109 -9.49 14.45 -3.67
CA GLU A 109 -9.78 15.61 -4.51
C GLU A 109 -8.89 15.72 -5.75
N ALA A 110 -7.62 15.32 -5.66
CA ALA A 110 -6.73 15.23 -6.81
C ALA A 110 -7.26 14.24 -7.84
N ILE A 111 -7.57 13.00 -7.42
CA ILE A 111 -8.16 12.00 -8.32
C ILE A 111 -9.52 12.47 -8.84
N ARG A 112 -10.37 13.08 -8.00
CA ARG A 112 -11.68 13.60 -8.44
C ARG A 112 -11.54 14.63 -9.56
N LYS A 113 -10.51 15.46 -9.52
CA LYS A 113 -10.22 16.46 -10.54
C LYS A 113 -9.71 15.83 -11.84
N ASP A 114 -8.80 14.87 -11.75
CA ASP A 114 -8.12 14.30 -12.92
C ASP A 114 -8.95 13.19 -13.60
N TYR A 115 -9.74 12.45 -12.82
CA TYR A 115 -10.59 11.33 -13.27
C TYR A 115 -12.06 11.51 -12.85
N PRO A 116 -12.76 12.57 -13.32
CA PRO A 116 -14.07 12.96 -12.80
C PRO A 116 -15.20 11.93 -12.98
N ASN A 117 -15.02 10.96 -13.89
CA ASN A 117 -16.01 9.92 -14.15
C ASN A 117 -15.75 8.61 -13.38
N GLU A 118 -14.62 8.50 -12.67
CA GLU A 118 -14.20 7.29 -11.95
C GLU A 118 -14.51 7.39 -10.45
N ASN A 119 -15.79 7.53 -10.10
CA ASN A 119 -16.23 7.75 -8.70
C ASN A 119 -15.69 6.71 -7.69
N TRP A 120 -15.52 5.47 -8.14
CA TRP A 120 -14.95 4.40 -7.30
C TRP A 120 -13.47 4.67 -6.96
N LEU A 121 -12.73 5.34 -7.84
CA LEU A 121 -11.33 5.70 -7.63
C LEU A 121 -11.21 6.88 -6.65
N HIS A 122 -12.17 7.81 -6.66
CA HIS A 122 -12.24 8.89 -5.66
C HIS A 122 -12.41 8.30 -4.26
N LEU A 123 -13.35 7.36 -4.11
CA LEU A 123 -13.56 6.65 -2.86
C LEU A 123 -12.34 5.81 -2.47
N THR A 124 -11.70 5.14 -3.43
CA THR A 124 -10.47 4.37 -3.19
C THR A 124 -9.37 5.25 -2.59
N ALA A 125 -9.16 6.46 -3.14
CA ALA A 125 -8.23 7.44 -2.55
C ALA A 125 -8.65 7.94 -1.17
N LEU A 126 -9.94 8.11 -0.90
CA LEU A 126 -10.37 8.52 0.44
C LEU A 126 -10.08 7.43 1.50
N ILE A 127 -10.14 6.15 1.12
CA ILE A 127 -10.07 5.05 2.10
C ILE A 127 -8.72 4.33 2.19
N HIS A 128 -7.80 4.55 1.24
CA HIS A 128 -6.59 3.73 1.09
C HIS A 128 -5.76 3.62 2.38
N ASP A 129 -5.64 4.73 3.10
CA ASP A 129 -4.82 4.84 4.32
C ASP A 129 -5.61 4.64 5.62
N LEU A 130 -6.89 4.28 5.58
CA LEU A 130 -7.70 4.11 6.80
C LEU A 130 -7.20 2.97 7.69
N GLY A 131 -6.41 2.04 7.16
CA GLY A 131 -5.78 1.01 7.98
C GLY A 131 -4.74 1.54 8.97
N LYS A 132 -4.33 2.81 8.86
CA LYS A 132 -3.38 3.44 9.79
C LYS A 132 -3.90 3.54 11.23
N ILE A 133 -5.21 3.43 11.44
CA ILE A 133 -5.84 3.38 12.77
C ILE A 133 -5.31 2.27 13.69
N LEU A 134 -4.62 1.25 13.14
CA LEU A 134 -3.95 0.20 13.90
C LEU A 134 -2.94 0.72 14.93
N VAL A 135 -2.40 1.93 14.75
CA VAL A 135 -1.53 2.59 15.75
C VAL A 135 -2.28 3.01 17.01
N LEU A 136 -3.61 3.16 16.94
CA LEU A 136 -4.41 3.65 18.06
C LEU A 136 -4.65 2.51 19.07
N PRO A 137 -4.61 2.79 20.38
CA PRO A 137 -4.79 1.76 21.42
C PRO A 137 -6.06 0.93 21.27
N LYS A 138 -7.15 1.54 20.78
CA LYS A 138 -8.43 0.85 20.55
C LYS A 138 -8.33 -0.29 19.52
N PHE A 139 -7.42 -0.19 18.56
CA PHE A 139 -7.28 -1.16 17.46
C PHE A 139 -6.12 -2.12 17.66
N GLY A 140 -5.20 -1.82 18.58
CA GLY A 140 -4.07 -2.68 18.92
C GLY A 140 -2.88 -1.92 19.47
N GLY A 141 -2.79 -0.61 19.19
CA GLY A 141 -1.64 0.19 19.61
C GLY A 141 -0.35 -0.31 18.97
N LEU A 142 -0.42 -0.75 17.71
CA LEU A 142 0.73 -1.33 17.03
C LEU A 142 1.82 -0.28 16.82
N PRO A 143 3.11 -0.67 16.90
CA PRO A 143 4.18 0.24 16.52
C PRO A 143 4.06 0.61 15.04
N GLN A 144 4.43 1.85 14.68
CA GLN A 144 4.27 2.35 13.31
C GLN A 144 4.91 1.44 12.25
N TRP A 145 6.07 0.82 12.53
CA TRP A 145 6.73 -0.12 11.61
C TRP A 145 5.88 -1.34 11.22
N ALA A 146 4.87 -1.68 12.03
CA ALA A 146 3.91 -2.75 11.76
C ALA A 146 2.57 -2.22 11.18
N VAL A 147 2.53 -0.95 10.77
CA VAL A 147 1.32 -0.29 10.25
C VAL A 147 1.62 0.46 8.95
N VAL A 148 2.64 1.32 8.91
CA VAL A 148 2.91 2.26 7.80
C VAL A 148 4.22 1.95 7.07
N GLY A 149 4.42 2.58 5.92
CA GLY A 149 5.61 2.47 5.08
C GLY A 149 5.49 1.48 3.93
N ASP A 150 6.53 1.46 3.10
CA ASP A 150 6.61 0.61 1.92
C ASP A 150 6.50 -0.88 2.28
N THR A 151 5.70 -1.62 1.52
CA THR A 151 5.46 -3.04 1.74
C THR A 151 6.29 -3.91 0.81
N PHE A 152 6.53 -5.14 1.24
CA PHE A 152 7.31 -6.15 0.51
C PHE A 152 6.80 -7.56 0.83
N PRO A 153 6.96 -8.53 -0.09
CA PRO A 153 6.63 -9.93 0.20
C PRO A 153 7.55 -10.51 1.28
N VAL A 154 6.96 -11.17 2.27
CA VAL A 154 7.68 -12.05 3.21
C VAL A 154 7.67 -13.48 2.69
N GLY A 155 8.58 -14.34 3.15
CA GLY A 155 8.59 -15.76 2.72
C GLY A 155 9.24 -16.02 1.36
N CYS A 156 9.83 -15.00 0.73
CA CYS A 156 10.79 -15.09 -0.37
C CYS A 156 11.96 -14.14 -0.15
N ALA A 157 12.98 -14.19 -1.01
CA ALA A 157 14.14 -13.32 -0.90
C ALA A 157 13.75 -11.84 -1.03
N PHE A 158 14.33 -10.99 -0.17
CA PHE A 158 14.11 -9.55 -0.20
C PHE A 158 14.93 -8.90 -1.33
N ASP A 159 14.23 -8.28 -2.27
CA ASP A 159 14.80 -7.57 -3.43
C ASP A 159 15.52 -6.27 -3.02
N GLU A 160 16.61 -5.93 -3.72
CA GLU A 160 17.44 -4.74 -3.42
C GLU A 160 16.71 -3.41 -3.67
N SER A 161 15.59 -3.42 -4.39
CA SER A 161 14.73 -2.25 -4.60
C SER A 161 13.92 -1.83 -3.37
N ASN A 162 13.88 -2.66 -2.32
CA ASN A 162 13.33 -2.25 -1.03
C ASN A 162 14.16 -1.10 -0.45
N VAL A 163 13.49 -0.04 0.02
CA VAL A 163 14.15 1.09 0.71
C VAL A 163 15.01 0.56 1.87
N HIS A 164 16.19 1.14 2.11
CA HIS A 164 17.12 0.71 3.17
C HIS A 164 17.36 -0.82 3.26
N HIS A 165 17.47 -1.50 2.11
CA HIS A 165 17.64 -2.96 2.01
C HIS A 165 18.73 -3.55 2.93
N LYS A 166 19.78 -2.79 3.23
CA LYS A 166 20.89 -3.16 4.13
C LYS A 166 20.43 -3.78 5.47
N TYR A 167 19.29 -3.37 6.01
CA TYR A 167 18.78 -3.86 7.29
C TYR A 167 18.15 -5.25 7.24
N PHE A 168 17.76 -5.75 6.06
CA PHE A 168 17.24 -7.12 5.94
C PHE A 168 18.26 -8.18 6.37
N LYS A 169 19.57 -7.89 6.34
CA LYS A 169 20.60 -8.81 6.83
C LYS A 169 20.43 -9.21 8.30
N GLU A 170 19.73 -8.38 9.08
CA GLU A 170 19.41 -8.62 10.49
C GLU A 170 18.07 -9.37 10.67
N ASN A 171 17.26 -9.51 9.62
CA ASN A 171 16.01 -10.26 9.66
C ASN A 171 16.28 -11.78 9.76
N PRO A 172 15.63 -12.50 10.69
CA PRO A 172 15.77 -13.96 10.81
C PRO A 172 15.47 -14.75 9.52
N ASP A 173 14.58 -14.24 8.67
CA ASP A 173 14.18 -14.89 7.43
C ASP A 173 15.17 -14.68 6.28
N PHE A 174 16.09 -13.71 6.38
CA PHE A 174 17.04 -13.38 5.31
C PHE A 174 17.93 -14.55 4.90
N ASN A 175 18.44 -15.32 5.89
CA ASN A 175 19.28 -16.49 5.65
C ASN A 175 18.51 -17.81 5.83
N ASN A 176 17.18 -17.76 6.01
CA ASN A 176 16.37 -18.95 6.21
C ASN A 176 16.24 -19.71 4.87
N PRO A 177 16.70 -20.97 4.77
CA PRO A 177 16.69 -21.72 3.51
C PRO A 177 15.29 -21.95 2.91
N LYS A 178 14.22 -21.76 3.70
CA LYS A 178 12.85 -21.82 3.20
C LYS A 178 12.44 -20.57 2.41
N TYR A 179 13.03 -19.42 2.74
CA TYR A 179 12.58 -18.11 2.27
C TYR A 179 13.63 -17.39 1.44
N ASN A 180 14.92 -17.68 1.60
CA ASN A 180 16.02 -16.94 0.98
C ASN A 180 16.23 -17.22 -0.53
N THR A 181 15.28 -17.87 -1.20
CA THR A 181 15.31 -18.06 -2.66
C THR A 181 14.37 -17.07 -3.35
N ARG A 182 14.55 -16.86 -4.66
CA ARG A 182 13.77 -15.87 -5.45
C ARG A 182 12.25 -15.94 -5.22
N ASN A 183 11.70 -17.15 -5.12
CA ASN A 183 10.27 -17.33 -4.86
C ASN A 183 9.98 -17.87 -3.46
N GLY A 184 10.98 -18.37 -2.72
CA GLY A 184 10.81 -18.93 -1.39
C GLY A 184 9.69 -19.97 -1.34
N VAL A 185 8.62 -19.68 -0.59
CA VAL A 185 7.45 -20.56 -0.47
C VAL A 185 6.44 -20.45 -1.62
N TYR A 186 6.60 -19.48 -2.52
CA TYR A 186 5.62 -19.16 -3.56
C TYR A 186 5.88 -19.88 -4.87
N ILE A 187 4.79 -20.11 -5.59
CA ILE A 187 4.83 -20.60 -6.97
C ILE A 187 4.87 -19.39 -7.91
N GLU A 188 5.64 -19.48 -8.99
CA GLU A 188 5.65 -18.44 -10.02
C GLU A 188 4.26 -18.22 -10.61
N GLY A 189 3.83 -16.96 -10.72
CA GLY A 189 2.52 -16.59 -11.20
C GLY A 189 1.36 -17.01 -10.30
N CYS A 190 1.60 -17.31 -9.02
CA CYS A 190 0.54 -17.70 -8.08
C CYS A 190 -0.51 -16.60 -7.86
N GLY A 191 -0.19 -15.35 -8.18
CA GLY A 191 -1.03 -14.20 -7.95
C GLY A 191 -0.77 -13.56 -6.60
N LEU A 192 -0.79 -12.23 -6.55
CA LEU A 192 -0.45 -11.48 -5.34
C LEU A 192 -1.42 -11.73 -4.17
N ASP A 193 -2.66 -12.18 -4.45
CA ASP A 193 -3.61 -12.56 -3.40
C ASP A 193 -3.11 -13.77 -2.58
N ASN A 194 -2.24 -14.61 -3.17
CA ASN A 194 -1.61 -15.76 -2.53
C ASN A 194 -0.23 -15.46 -1.93
N VAL A 195 0.22 -14.19 -1.98
CA VAL A 195 1.50 -13.74 -1.43
C VAL A 195 1.24 -13.06 -0.09
N LEU A 196 2.00 -13.44 0.95
CA LEU A 196 2.01 -12.71 2.20
C LEU A 196 2.90 -11.48 2.04
N MET A 197 2.27 -10.31 2.15
CA MET A 197 2.95 -9.02 2.21
C MET A 197 3.30 -8.70 3.66
N SER A 198 4.36 -7.94 3.89
CA SER A 198 4.67 -7.31 5.18
C SER A 198 3.40 -6.67 5.75
N TRP A 199 3.11 -6.93 7.02
CA TRP A 199 1.85 -6.54 7.64
C TRP A 199 1.76 -5.02 7.80
N GLY A 200 0.59 -4.44 7.48
CA GLY A 200 0.34 -3.01 7.62
C GLY A 200 -1.07 -2.60 7.18
N HIS A 201 -1.26 -1.29 7.02
CA HIS A 201 -2.52 -0.64 6.67
C HIS A 201 -3.14 -1.16 5.37
N ASP A 202 -2.35 -1.44 4.34
CA ASP A 202 -2.81 -2.00 3.06
C ASP A 202 -3.62 -3.29 3.24
N ASP A 203 -3.01 -4.32 3.84
CA ASP A 203 -3.60 -5.66 3.95
C ASP A 203 -4.76 -5.67 4.95
N TYR A 204 -4.65 -4.88 6.02
CA TYR A 204 -5.74 -4.68 6.98
C TYR A 204 -6.95 -4.01 6.32
N MET A 205 -6.76 -2.89 5.61
CA MET A 205 -7.87 -2.17 4.99
C MET A 205 -8.50 -2.96 3.84
N TYR A 206 -7.70 -3.75 3.10
CA TYR A 206 -8.22 -4.71 2.14
C TYR A 206 -9.14 -5.75 2.79
N MET A 207 -8.74 -6.34 3.92
CA MET A 207 -9.57 -7.30 4.66
C MET A 207 -10.85 -6.64 5.18
N VAL A 208 -10.75 -5.44 5.77
CA VAL A 208 -11.92 -4.67 6.24
C VAL A 208 -12.90 -4.45 5.09
N ALA A 209 -12.44 -3.98 3.93
CA ALA A 209 -13.29 -3.71 2.78
C ALA A 209 -13.95 -4.99 2.24
N LYS A 210 -13.18 -6.08 2.11
CA LYS A 210 -13.64 -7.36 1.56
C LYS A 210 -14.71 -8.01 2.46
N GLU A 211 -14.43 -8.13 3.75
CA GLU A 211 -15.34 -8.82 4.70
C GLU A 211 -16.59 -7.99 5.01
N ASN A 212 -16.53 -6.65 4.89
CA ASN A 212 -17.73 -5.80 4.96
C ASN A 212 -18.53 -5.74 3.65
N GLY A 213 -18.20 -6.57 2.65
CA GLY A 213 -18.99 -6.70 1.42
C GLY A 213 -18.97 -5.46 0.52
N THR A 214 -17.81 -4.79 0.42
CA THR A 214 -17.67 -3.62 -0.44
C THR A 214 -18.11 -3.88 -1.89
N THR A 215 -18.61 -2.82 -2.54
CA THR A 215 -18.96 -2.83 -3.97
C THR A 215 -17.88 -2.21 -4.85
N LEU A 216 -16.70 -1.92 -4.29
CA LEU A 216 -15.55 -1.46 -5.08
C LEU A 216 -15.16 -2.51 -6.13
N PRO A 217 -14.75 -2.10 -7.34
CA PRO A 217 -14.23 -3.03 -8.33
C PRO A 217 -12.93 -3.68 -7.86
N SER A 218 -12.53 -4.78 -8.51
CA SER A 218 -11.26 -5.48 -8.25
C SER A 218 -10.06 -4.52 -8.26
N ALA A 219 -10.05 -3.56 -9.18
CA ALA A 219 -9.02 -2.53 -9.28
C ALA A 219 -8.90 -1.66 -8.03
N GLY A 220 -10.04 -1.26 -7.43
CA GLY A 220 -10.04 -0.46 -6.19
C GLY A 220 -9.49 -1.25 -5.01
N LEU A 221 -9.90 -2.51 -4.86
CA LEU A 221 -9.36 -3.41 -3.84
C LEU A 221 -7.87 -3.70 -4.05
N PHE A 222 -7.41 -3.84 -5.29
CA PHE A 222 -6.01 -4.02 -5.64
C PHE A 222 -5.17 -2.79 -5.27
N ILE A 223 -5.68 -1.58 -5.54
CA ILE A 223 -5.04 -0.34 -5.11
C ILE A 223 -4.91 -0.31 -3.58
N VAL A 224 -6.01 -0.51 -2.84
CA VAL A 224 -5.97 -0.49 -1.37
C VAL A 224 -4.91 -1.45 -0.83
N ARG A 225 -4.78 -2.65 -1.41
CA ARG A 225 -3.88 -3.68 -0.89
C ARG A 225 -2.41 -3.53 -1.31
N TYR A 226 -2.11 -2.83 -2.40
CA TYR A 226 -0.76 -2.82 -2.97
C TYR A 226 -0.23 -1.42 -3.25
N HIS A 227 -0.90 -0.37 -2.78
CA HIS A 227 -0.42 1.00 -2.95
C HIS A 227 0.87 1.27 -2.17
N SER A 228 1.20 0.52 -1.12
CA SER A 228 2.51 0.66 -0.47
C SER A 228 3.59 -0.23 -1.11
N PHE A 229 3.27 -1.03 -2.14
CA PHE A 229 4.20 -2.00 -2.73
C PHE A 229 5.15 -1.38 -3.77
N TYR A 230 5.93 -0.37 -3.35
CA TYR A 230 6.86 0.38 -4.21
C TYR A 230 7.87 -0.46 -4.98
N PRO A 231 8.50 -1.51 -4.41
CA PRO A 231 9.35 -2.43 -5.16
C PRO A 231 8.69 -2.92 -6.46
N LEU A 232 7.39 -3.23 -6.42
CA LEU A 232 6.65 -3.66 -7.58
C LEU A 232 6.31 -2.49 -8.51
N HIS A 233 5.60 -1.47 -8.02
CA HIS A 233 5.02 -0.46 -8.91
C HIS A 233 6.03 0.57 -9.43
N LYS A 234 7.14 0.80 -8.73
CA LYS A 234 8.22 1.71 -9.15
C LYS A 234 9.35 0.99 -9.88
N TYR A 235 9.74 -0.21 -9.44
CA TYR A 235 10.93 -0.89 -9.95
C TYR A 235 10.64 -2.20 -10.71
N GLY A 236 9.41 -2.70 -10.70
CA GLY A 236 9.02 -3.94 -11.37
C GLY A 236 9.50 -5.22 -10.66
N ALA A 237 10.04 -5.10 -9.45
CA ALA A 237 10.44 -6.25 -8.63
C ALA A 237 9.22 -7.11 -8.28
N TYR A 238 9.45 -8.41 -8.02
CA TYR A 238 8.41 -9.40 -7.69
C TYR A 238 7.34 -9.65 -8.76
N SER A 239 7.50 -9.10 -9.98
CA SER A 239 6.57 -9.33 -11.09
C SER A 239 6.42 -10.80 -11.49
N GLN A 240 7.37 -11.67 -11.12
CA GLN A 240 7.25 -13.12 -11.30
C GLN A 240 6.12 -13.75 -10.47
N LEU A 241 5.64 -13.10 -9.40
CA LEU A 241 4.56 -13.61 -8.56
C LEU A 241 3.17 -13.21 -9.10
N MET A 242 3.10 -12.22 -9.99
CA MET A 242 1.84 -11.70 -10.53
C MET A 242 1.18 -12.66 -11.51
N ASN A 243 -0.14 -12.85 -11.36
CA ASN A 243 -0.97 -13.56 -12.32
C ASN A 243 -1.52 -12.58 -13.41
N LYS A 244 -2.46 -13.05 -14.24
CA LYS A 244 -3.07 -12.22 -15.30
C LYS A 244 -3.92 -11.08 -14.74
N GLU A 245 -4.73 -11.36 -13.72
CA GLU A 245 -5.63 -10.38 -13.09
C GLU A 245 -4.84 -9.28 -12.38
N ASP A 246 -3.75 -9.63 -11.69
CA ASP A 246 -2.85 -8.65 -11.08
C ASP A 246 -2.31 -7.67 -12.12
N LYS A 247 -1.92 -8.17 -13.30
CA LYS A 247 -1.38 -7.32 -14.39
C LYS A 247 -2.44 -6.39 -14.96
N GLU A 248 -3.71 -6.78 -14.95
CA GLU A 248 -4.83 -5.93 -15.37
C GLU A 248 -5.09 -4.83 -14.34
N ASN A 249 -5.18 -5.19 -13.05
CA ASN A 249 -5.39 -4.24 -11.97
C ASN A 249 -4.19 -3.31 -11.73
N PHE A 250 -2.97 -3.78 -12.02
CA PHE A 250 -1.73 -3.01 -11.87
C PHE A 250 -1.71 -1.73 -12.73
N LYS A 251 -2.44 -1.71 -13.85
CA LYS A 251 -2.62 -0.49 -14.66
C LYS A 251 -3.28 0.63 -13.85
N TRP A 252 -4.29 0.28 -13.05
CA TRP A 252 -4.99 1.23 -12.18
C TRP A 252 -4.15 1.64 -10.97
N LEU A 253 -3.32 0.75 -10.45
CA LEU A 253 -2.35 1.12 -9.42
C LEU A 253 -1.35 2.17 -9.92
N LYS A 254 -0.91 2.09 -11.18
CA LYS A 254 -0.07 3.14 -11.78
C LYS A 254 -0.79 4.47 -11.99
N VAL A 255 -2.10 4.44 -12.25
CA VAL A 255 -2.91 5.65 -12.34
C VAL A 255 -3.08 6.31 -10.97
N PHE A 256 -3.16 5.51 -9.92
CA PHE A 256 -3.32 5.97 -8.54
C PHE A 256 -2.05 6.61 -7.96
N LYS A 257 -0.86 6.22 -8.43
CA LYS A 257 0.44 6.67 -7.94
C LYS A 257 1.02 7.82 -8.74
#